data_AF-A0A0Q5Q796-F1
#
_entry.id   AF-A0A0Q5Q796-F1
#
_cell.length_a   1.000
_cell.length_b   1.000
_cell.length_c   1.000
_cell.angle_alpha   90.00
_cell.angle_beta   90.00
_cell.angle_gamma   90.00
#
_symmetry.space_group_name_H-M   'P 1'
#
loop_
_entity.id
_entity.type
_entity.pdbx_description
1 polymer ?
#
loop_
_entity_poly.entity_id
_entity_poly.type
_entity_poly.pdbx_seq_one_letter_code
_entity_poly.pdbx_strand_id
1 'polypeptide(L)'
;MKKFNVNKNALIYFAGSWIMGLLMMLLFLAKNMDEIFMFLIAITALNVIINIIVMLLLLVFYYVFSENRQQFKNSALLLLFNFPNLIFLYFITIIYISL
;
A
#
# COMPACT_ATOMS: atom_id res chain seq x y z
N MET A 1 9.77 26.85 -33.20
CA MET A 1 10.68 26.00 -32.38
C MET A 1 11.80 25.48 -33.28
N LYS A 2 13.07 25.74 -32.97
CA LYS A 2 14.22 25.20 -33.74
C LYS A 2 14.30 23.69 -33.53
N LYS A 3 14.38 22.91 -34.61
CA LYS A 3 14.63 21.46 -34.52
C LYS A 3 16.04 21.25 -33.98
N PHE A 4 16.16 20.66 -32.78
CA PHE A 4 17.44 20.21 -32.25
C PHE A 4 17.95 19.08 -33.14
N ASN A 5 19.02 19.33 -33.89
CA ASN A 5 19.66 18.33 -34.74
C ASN A 5 20.63 17.51 -33.88
N VAL A 6 20.10 16.48 -33.21
CA VAL A 6 20.88 15.63 -32.31
C VAL A 6 21.44 14.45 -33.12
N ASN A 7 22.73 14.16 -32.93
CA ASN A 7 23.39 13.04 -33.59
C ASN A 7 22.68 11.72 -33.24
N LYS A 8 22.23 10.98 -34.25
CA LYS A 8 21.52 9.70 -34.08
C LYS A 8 22.29 8.70 -33.22
N ASN A 9 23.62 8.64 -33.35
CA ASN A 9 24.45 7.72 -32.57
C ASN A 9 24.45 8.10 -31.09
N ALA A 10 24.51 9.40 -30.79
CA ALA A 10 24.41 9.89 -29.42
C ALA A 10 23.02 9.62 -28.83
N LEU A 11 21.97 9.74 -29.65
CA LEU A 11 20.60 9.48 -29.24
C LEU A 11 20.36 7.99 -28.94
N ILE A 12 20.93 7.09 -29.75
CA ILE A 12 20.90 5.64 -29.52
C ILE A 12 21.67 5.27 -28.26
N TYR A 13 22.88 5.83 -28.06
CA TYR A 13 23.65 5.59 -26.83
C TYR A 13 22.90 6.07 -25.59
N PHE A 14 22.30 7.26 -25.66
CA PHE A 14 21.49 7.81 -24.59
C PHE A 14 20.25 6.96 -24.31
N ALA A 15 19.50 6.55 -25.33
CA ALA A 15 18.36 5.66 -25.15
C ALA A 15 18.78 4.31 -24.53
N GLY A 16 19.91 3.74 -24.97
CA GLY A 16 20.47 2.51 -24.41
C GLY A 16 20.83 2.64 -22.93
N SER A 17 21.47 3.74 -22.53
CA SER A 17 21.82 3.96 -21.11
C SER A 17 20.59 4.12 -20.21
N TRP A 18 19.52 4.76 -20.71
CA TRP A 18 18.24 4.87 -20.01
C TRP A 18 17.56 3.51 -19.84
N ILE A 19 17.53 2.68 -20.88
CA ILE A 19 16.99 1.31 -20.80
C ILE A 19 17.77 0.51 -19.76
N MET A 20 19.10 0.64 -19.75
CA MET A 20 19.95 -0.07 -18.79
C MET A 20 19.72 0.41 -17.36
N GLY A 21 19.53 1.72 -17.16
CA GLY A 21 19.15 2.30 -15.86
C GLY A 21 17.80 1.78 -15.36
N LEU A 22 16.78 1.71 -16.24
CA LEU A 22 15.48 1.12 -15.91
C LEU A 22 15.59 -0.35 -15.53
N LEU A 23 16.39 -1.12 -16.27
CA LEU A 23 16.60 -2.54 -16.02
C LEU A 23 17.29 -2.79 -14.67
N MET A 24 18.30 -1.98 -14.34
CA MET A 24 18.95 -2.01 -13.02
C MET A 24 17.99 -1.64 -11.88
N MET A 25 17.13 -0.65 -12.08
CA MET A 25 16.11 -0.28 -11.09
C MET A 25 15.11 -1.41 -10.85
N LEU A 26 14.65 -2.06 -11.92
CA LEU A 26 13.75 -3.21 -11.83
C LEU A 26 14.40 -4.41 -11.13
N LEU A 27 15.67 -4.70 -11.40
CA LEU A 27 16.42 -5.75 -10.72
C LEU A 27 16.62 -5.46 -9.22
N PHE A 28 16.85 -4.20 -8.86
CA PHE A 28 16.95 -3.78 -7.46
C PHE A 28 15.62 -3.95 -6.72
N LEU A 29 14.51 -3.53 -7.36
CA LEU A 29 13.17 -3.78 -6.83
C LEU A 29 12.87 -5.28 -6.72
N ALA A 30 13.23 -6.07 -7.74
CA ALA A 30 13.09 -7.52 -7.75
C ALA A 30 13.84 -8.16 -6.57
N LYS A 31 15.08 -7.72 -6.31
CA LYS A 31 15.93 -8.23 -5.23
C LYS A 31 15.38 -7.92 -3.83
N ASN A 32 14.78 -6.75 -3.66
CA ASN A 32 14.26 -6.30 -2.36
C ASN A 32 12.74 -6.52 -2.24
N MET A 33 12.13 -7.26 -3.16
CA MET A 33 10.68 -7.47 -3.15
C MET A 33 10.21 -8.10 -1.84
N ASP A 34 10.99 -9.01 -1.27
CA ASP A 34 10.65 -9.66 -0.01
C ASP A 34 10.63 -8.66 1.15
N GLU A 35 11.61 -7.75 1.22
CA GLU A 35 11.68 -6.71 2.25
C GLU A 35 10.53 -5.70 2.10
N ILE A 36 10.23 -5.27 0.87
CA ILE A 36 9.13 -4.36 0.57
C ILE A 36 7.79 -5.03 0.90
N PHE A 37 7.63 -6.30 0.56
CA PHE A 37 6.44 -7.08 0.86
C PHE A 37 6.22 -7.22 2.37
N MET A 38 7.26 -7.56 3.12
CA MET A 38 7.21 -7.64 4.58
C MET A 38 6.89 -6.29 5.22
N PHE A 39 7.44 -5.20 4.69
CA PHE A 39 7.10 -3.84 5.14
C PHE A 39 5.63 -3.48 4.90
N LEU A 40 5.09 -3.82 3.72
CA LEU A 40 3.67 -3.60 3.39
C LEU A 40 2.74 -4.44 4.27
N ILE A 41 3.11 -5.69 4.59
CA ILE A 41 2.40 -6.52 5.58
C ILE A 41 2.40 -5.83 6.94
N ALA A 42 3.54 -5.34 7.41
CA ALA A 42 3.64 -4.68 8.70
C ALA A 42 2.77 -3.41 8.77
N ILE A 43 2.79 -2.55 7.74
CA ILE A 43 1.93 -1.36 7.67
C ILE A 43 0.46 -1.77 7.72
N THR A 44 0.07 -2.79 6.96
CA THR A 44 -1.32 -3.22 6.88
C THR A 44 -1.78 -3.83 8.21
N ALA A 45 -0.93 -4.59 8.90
CA ALA A 45 -1.20 -5.07 10.26
C ALA A 45 -1.37 -3.92 11.27
N LEU A 46 -0.55 -2.87 11.17
CA LEU A 46 -0.68 -1.68 12.01
C LEU A 46 -2.00 -0.93 11.73
N ASN A 47 -2.38 -0.79 10.47
CA ASN A 47 -3.66 -0.18 10.06
C ASN A 47 -4.86 -0.92 10.68
N VAL A 48 -4.79 -2.25 10.74
CA VAL A 48 -5.81 -3.08 11.39
C VAL A 48 -5.93 -2.76 12.88
N ILE A 49 -4.81 -2.69 13.59
CA ILE A 49 -4.79 -2.36 15.03
C ILE A 49 -5.43 -0.99 15.26
N ILE A 50 -5.06 0.01 14.45
CA ILE A 50 -5.66 1.36 14.52
C ILE A 50 -7.17 1.28 14.29
N ASN A 51 -7.63 0.57 13.26
CA ASN A 51 -9.06 0.46 12.97
C ASN A 51 -9.84 -0.17 14.12
N ILE A 52 -9.28 -1.18 14.79
CA ILE A 52 -9.89 -1.79 16.00
C ILE A 52 -10.01 -0.76 17.13
N ILE A 53 -8.94 -0.01 17.41
CA ILE A 53 -8.95 1.03 18.45
C ILE A 53 -10.00 2.10 18.12
N VAL A 54 -10.07 2.55 16.87
CA VAL A 54 -11.05 3.56 16.44
C VAL A 54 -12.47 3.02 16.56
N MET A 55 -12.74 1.76 16.21
CA MET A 55 -14.07 1.16 16.40
C MET A 55 -14.47 1.09 17.87
N LEU A 56 -13.55 0.76 18.78
CA LEU A 56 -13.82 0.78 20.22
C LEU A 56 -14.17 2.19 20.70
N LEU A 57 -13.44 3.20 20.23
CA LEU A 57 -13.70 4.60 20.56
C LEU A 57 -15.05 5.09 20.00
N LEU A 58 -15.39 4.71 18.77
CA LEU A 58 -16.71 5.00 18.19
C LEU A 58 -17.84 4.33 18.97
N LEU A 59 -17.62 3.13 19.51
CA LEU A 59 -18.58 2.44 20.35
C LEU A 59 -18.80 3.21 21.67
N VAL A 60 -17.74 3.70 22.30
CA VAL A 60 -17.86 4.59 23.48
C VAL A 60 -18.66 5.85 23.12
N PHE A 61 -18.33 6.52 22.02
CA PHE A 61 -19.04 7.72 21.57
C PHE A 61 -20.50 7.48 21.23
N TYR A 62 -20.83 6.31 20.69
CA TYR A 62 -22.21 5.92 20.43
C TYR A 62 -23.07 5.91 21.69
N TYR A 63 -22.51 5.46 22.83
CA TYR A 63 -23.23 5.46 24.10
C TYR A 63 -23.26 6.84 24.77
N VAL A 64 -22.17 7.61 24.66
CA VAL A 64 -22.05 8.93 25.30
C VAL A 64 -22.87 10.01 24.60
N PHE A 65 -22.85 10.06 23.26
CA PHE A 65 -23.47 11.13 22.48
C PHE A 65 -24.67 10.61 21.68
N SER A 66 -25.87 10.74 22.25
CA SER A 66 -27.11 10.24 21.64
C SER A 66 -27.48 10.94 20.33
N GLU A 67 -27.09 12.19 20.16
CA GLU A 67 -27.41 13.02 18.98
C GLU A 67 -26.74 12.52 17.70
N ASN A 68 -25.56 11.89 17.80
CA ASN A 68 -24.72 11.50 16.66
C ASN A 68 -24.66 9.98 16.44
N ARG A 69 -25.48 9.19 17.13
CA ARG A 69 -25.47 7.71 17.07
C ARG A 69 -25.44 7.13 15.66
N GLN A 70 -26.27 7.67 14.76
CA GLN A 70 -26.33 7.18 13.38
C GLN A 70 -25.02 7.44 12.62
N GLN A 71 -24.37 8.57 12.86
CA GLN A 71 -23.09 8.91 12.24
C GLN A 71 -21.99 7.97 12.72
N PHE A 72 -21.90 7.71 14.03
CA PHE A 72 -20.92 6.76 14.57
C PHE A 72 -21.14 5.34 14.05
N LYS A 73 -22.39 4.89 13.94
CA LYS A 73 -22.73 3.58 13.35
C LYS A 73 -22.26 3.49 11.89
N ASN A 74 -22.50 4.53 11.09
CA ASN A 74 -22.07 4.59 9.70
C ASN A 74 -20.53 4.60 9.58
N SER A 75 -19.84 5.35 10.44
CA SER A 75 -18.37 5.37 10.49
C SER A 75 -17.79 4.01 10.87
N ALA A 76 -18.40 3.31 11.84
CA ALA A 76 -18.00 1.96 12.22
C ALA A 76 -18.22 0.95 11.07
N LEU A 77 -19.34 1.05 10.35
CA LEU A 77 -19.59 0.24 9.14
C LEU A 77 -18.56 0.51 8.04
N LEU A 78 -18.19 1.78 7.83
CA LEU A 78 -17.12 2.16 6.90
C LEU A 78 -15.78 1.52 7.27
N LEU A 79 -15.42 1.50 8.55
CA LEU A 79 -14.21 0.85 9.03
C LEU A 79 -14.26 -0.68 8.88
N LEU A 80 -15.45 -1.28 8.96
CA LEU A 80 -15.63 -2.71 8.69
C LEU A 80 -15.35 -3.06 7.23
N PHE A 81 -15.51 -2.13 6.28
CA PHE A 81 -15.09 -2.36 4.88
C PHE A 81 -13.56 -2.42 4.71
N ASN A 82 -12.76 -2.12 5.73
CA ASN A 82 -11.32 -2.43 5.74
C ASN A 82 -11.02 -3.89 6.16
N PHE A 83 -11.99 -4.69 6.62
CA PHE A 83 -11.75 -6.11 6.98
C PHE A 83 -11.41 -7.05 5.81
N PRO A 84 -11.78 -6.80 4.54
CA PRO A 84 -11.22 -7.55 3.43
C PRO A 84 -9.68 -7.49 3.39
N ASN A 85 -9.07 -6.37 3.81
CA ASN A 85 -7.62 -6.25 3.93
C ASN A 85 -7.07 -7.19 5.02
N LEU A 86 -7.83 -7.44 6.09
CA LEU A 86 -7.48 -8.42 7.14
C LEU A 86 -7.46 -9.84 6.61
N ILE A 87 -8.49 -10.22 5.83
CA ILE A 87 -8.58 -11.55 5.21
C ILE A 87 -7.43 -11.74 4.23
N PHE A 88 -7.15 -10.73 3.41
CA PHE A 88 -6.04 -10.75 2.47
C PHE A 88 -4.69 -10.89 3.18
N LEU A 89 -4.49 -10.16 4.28
CA LEU A 89 -3.28 -10.25 5.08
C LEU A 89 -3.10 -11.63 5.72
N TYR A 90 -4.18 -12.24 6.21
CA TYR A 90 -4.15 -13.59 6.77
C TYR A 90 -3.73 -14.62 5.72
N PHE A 91 -4.31 -14.60 4.52
CA PHE A 91 -3.92 -15.49 3.43
C PHE A 91 -2.47 -15.29 3.01
N ILE A 92 -2.02 -14.03 2.89
CA ILE A 92 -0.62 -13.71 2.60
C ILE A 92 0.31 -14.28 3.67
N THR A 93 -0.04 -14.13 4.94
CA THR A 93 0.80 -14.58 6.05
C THR A 93 0.88 -16.11 6.07
N ILE A 94 -0.22 -16.82 5.81
CA ILE A 94 -0.21 -18.29 5.66
C ILE A 94 0.71 -18.71 4.52
N ILE A 95 0.53 -18.12 3.34
CA ILE A 95 1.33 -18.46 2.16
C ILE A 95 2.82 -18.24 2.45
N TYR A 96 3.17 -17.12 3.07
CA TYR A 96 4.55 -16.80 3.43
C TYR A 96 5.14 -17.76 4.48
N ILE A 97 4.37 -18.15 5.50
CA ILE A 97 4.83 -19.14 6.51
C ILE A 97 4.98 -20.55 5.91
N SER A 98 4.20 -20.87 4.88
CA SER A 98 4.19 -22.19 4.24
C SER A 98 5.23 -22.37 3.12
N LEU A 99 5.93 -21.30 2.73
CA LEU A 99 7.02 -21.27 1.75
C LEU A 99 8.39 -21.39 2.45
#